data_AF-A0A845D844-F1
#
_entry.id   AF-A0A845D844-F1
#
_cell.length_a   1.000
_cell.length_b   1.000
_cell.length_c   1.000
_cell.angle_alpha   90.00
_cell.angle_beta   90.00
_cell.angle_gamma   90.00
#
_symmetry.space_group_name_H-M   'P 1'
#
loop_
_entity.id
_entity.type
_entity.pdbx_description
1 polymer ?
#
loop_
_entity_poly.entity_id
_entity_poly.type
_entity_poly.pdbx_seq_one_letter_code
_entity_poly.pdbx_strand_id
1 'polypeptide(L)'
;MTQPTPPDFSMPPGKIIALDVGDARIGVAACDPLRLTVRPLHTLRRRNRRADFDALAKIYAEEEAVLIVCGLPCNMDGSKGPQARKVRNWAARFSRALRNIRGAEVPLVFWDERLSSFDADQWIAAQGSHPAGQDAVAAAVILRSYLDVQRSGQ
;
A
#
# COMPACT_ATOMS: atom_id res chain seq x y z
N MET A 1 33.49 20.07 8.85
CA MET A 1 33.56 18.73 8.25
C MET A 1 32.88 17.76 9.20
N THR A 2 31.65 17.37 8.86
CA THR A 2 31.00 16.07 9.13
C THR A 2 29.56 16.24 8.65
N GLN A 3 29.28 15.79 7.43
CA GLN A 3 27.90 15.64 6.99
C GLN A 3 27.23 14.58 7.88
N PRO A 4 25.96 14.74 8.27
CA PRO A 4 25.23 13.64 8.88
C PRO A 4 25.15 12.50 7.86
N THR A 5 25.63 11.32 8.25
CA THR A 5 25.42 10.07 7.52
C THR A 5 23.93 9.88 7.27
N PRO A 6 23.50 9.54 6.05
CA PRO A 6 22.10 9.19 5.80
C PRO A 6 21.71 7.98 6.67
N PRO A 7 20.47 7.92 7.19
CA PRO A 7 20.00 6.72 7.86
C PRO A 7 20.08 5.51 6.91
N ASP A 8 20.67 4.44 7.39
CA ASP A 8 20.84 3.18 6.67
C ASP A 8 19.49 2.57 6.26
N PHE A 9 19.32 2.23 4.98
CA PHE A 9 18.11 1.68 4.38
C PHE A 9 17.92 0.19 4.71
N SER A 10 17.95 -0.20 5.99
CA SER A 10 17.57 -1.56 6.37
C SER A 10 16.04 -1.68 6.50
N MET A 11 15.32 -1.63 5.38
CA MET A 11 13.94 -2.10 5.39
C MET A 11 13.94 -3.56 5.86
N PRO A 12 13.18 -3.92 6.91
CA PRO A 12 13.19 -5.28 7.44
C PRO A 12 12.85 -6.26 6.30
N PRO A 13 13.59 -7.36 6.11
CA PRO A 13 13.30 -8.33 5.05
C PRO A 13 11.90 -8.93 5.26
N GLY A 14 11.26 -9.36 4.18
CA GLY A 14 9.93 -9.97 4.22
C GLY A 14 8.89 -9.24 3.40
N LYS A 15 7.67 -9.78 3.48
CA LYS A 15 6.54 -9.40 2.64
C LYS A 15 6.01 -8.01 2.99
N ILE A 16 5.55 -7.30 1.97
CA ILE A 16 4.94 -5.99 2.08
C ILE A 16 3.49 -6.15 1.61
N ILE A 17 2.54 -5.56 2.35
CA ILE A 17 1.18 -5.38 1.84
C ILE A 17 1.02 -3.96 1.29
N ALA A 18 0.29 -3.83 0.19
CA ALA A 18 -0.13 -2.54 -0.34
C ALA A 18 -1.64 -2.35 -0.23
N LEU A 19 -2.04 -1.12 0.05
CA LEU A 19 -3.43 -0.70 0.21
C LEU A 19 -3.75 0.42 -0.79
N ASP A 20 -4.80 0.20 -1.58
CA ASP A 20 -5.48 1.25 -2.33
C ASP A 20 -6.81 1.56 -1.62
N VAL A 21 -6.92 2.72 -0.98
CA VAL A 21 -8.04 3.06 -0.09
C VAL A 21 -9.02 4.00 -0.79
N GLY A 22 -10.05 3.40 -1.38
CA GLY A 22 -11.20 4.13 -1.93
C GLY A 22 -12.30 4.41 -0.89
N ASP A 23 -13.31 5.17 -1.29
CA ASP A 23 -14.46 5.47 -0.42
C ASP A 23 -15.34 4.24 -0.15
N ALA A 24 -15.51 3.37 -1.15
CA ALA A 24 -16.37 2.18 -1.06
C ALA A 24 -15.59 0.86 -0.90
N ARG A 25 -14.34 0.80 -1.36
CA ARG A 25 -13.55 -0.42 -1.47
C ARG A 25 -12.10 -0.17 -1.05
N ILE A 26 -11.43 -1.22 -0.63
CA ILE A 26 -9.98 -1.22 -0.36
C ILE A 26 -9.37 -2.35 -1.17
N GLY A 27 -8.52 -1.98 -2.12
CA GLY A 27 -7.66 -2.92 -2.81
C GLY A 27 -6.52 -3.36 -1.91
N VAL A 28 -6.22 -4.66 -1.90
CA VAL A 28 -5.09 -5.22 -1.15
C VAL A 28 -4.24 -6.07 -2.08
N ALA A 29 -2.93 -5.87 -2.00
CA ALA A 29 -1.93 -6.68 -2.69
C ALA A 29 -0.76 -6.99 -1.76
N ALA A 30 0.04 -7.99 -2.13
CA ALA A 30 1.29 -8.26 -1.42
C ALA A 30 2.38 -8.76 -2.36
N CYS A 31 3.63 -8.61 -1.93
CA CYS A 31 4.78 -9.17 -2.61
C CYS A 31 5.23 -10.48 -1.95
N ASP A 32 6.06 -11.25 -2.64
CA ASP A 32 6.78 -12.37 -2.01
C ASP A 32 7.86 -11.87 -1.02
N PRO A 33 8.43 -12.74 -0.16
CA PRO A 33 9.42 -12.35 0.83
C PRO A 33 10.73 -11.75 0.26
N LEU A 34 11.11 -12.16 -0.97
CA LEU A 34 12.25 -11.60 -1.71
C LEU A 34 11.89 -10.30 -2.44
N ARG A 35 10.60 -9.91 -2.39
CA ARG A 35 10.04 -8.71 -3.03
C ARG A 35 10.28 -8.69 -4.53
N LEU A 36 10.31 -9.86 -5.18
CA LEU A 36 10.55 -9.99 -6.61
C LEU A 36 9.26 -9.82 -7.41
N THR A 37 8.20 -10.46 -6.93
CA THR A 37 6.88 -10.55 -7.53
C THR A 37 5.85 -9.90 -6.64
N VAL A 38 4.80 -9.36 -7.27
CA VAL A 38 3.65 -8.74 -6.61
C VAL A 38 2.39 -9.44 -7.13
N ARG A 39 1.46 -9.75 -6.23
CA ARG A 39 0.16 -10.31 -6.58
C ARG A 39 -1.00 -9.56 -5.92
N PRO A 40 -2.10 -9.32 -6.65
CA PRO A 40 -3.38 -8.91 -6.06
C PRO A 40 -3.86 -9.95 -5.04
N LEU A 41 -4.42 -9.51 -3.92
CA LEU A 41 -4.98 -10.39 -2.91
C LEU A 41 -6.50 -10.34 -2.91
N HIS A 42 -7.06 -9.19 -2.53
CA HIS A 42 -8.48 -9.08 -2.28
C HIS A 42 -8.96 -7.64 -2.43
N THR A 43 -10.21 -7.48 -2.81
CA THR A 43 -10.92 -6.21 -2.76
C THR A 43 -11.91 -6.24 -1.61
N LEU A 44 -11.62 -5.50 -0.54
CA LEU A 44 -12.51 -5.40 0.61
C LEU A 44 -13.58 -4.35 0.35
N ARG A 45 -14.86 -4.72 0.47
CA ARG A 45 -15.95 -3.75 0.52
C ARG A 45 -15.99 -3.10 1.91
N ARG A 46 -15.83 -1.78 1.96
CA ARG A 46 -15.82 -1.01 3.21
C ARG A 46 -17.19 -1.04 3.87
N ARG A 47 -17.20 -1.21 5.19
CA ARG A 47 -18.44 -1.20 5.99
C ARG A 47 -18.37 -0.15 7.09
N ASN A 48 -17.44 -0.35 8.00
CA ASN A 48 -17.14 0.58 9.07
C ASN A 48 -15.68 0.38 9.48
N ARG A 49 -15.10 1.39 10.12
CA ARG A 49 -13.67 1.40 10.46
C ARG A 49 -13.21 0.15 11.22
N ARG A 50 -14.02 -0.36 12.16
CA ARG A 50 -13.63 -1.53 12.96
C ARG A 50 -13.56 -2.78 12.09
N ALA A 51 -14.62 -3.06 11.34
CA ALA A 51 -14.67 -4.21 10.44
C ALA A 51 -13.57 -4.15 9.36
N ASP A 52 -13.33 -2.97 8.79
CA ASP A 52 -12.29 -2.75 7.80
C ASP A 52 -10.89 -3.05 8.40
N PHE A 53 -10.62 -2.56 9.62
CA PHE A 53 -9.34 -2.78 10.31
C PHE A 53 -9.14 -4.23 10.73
N ASP A 54 -10.19 -4.89 11.23
CA ASP A 54 -10.11 -6.30 11.64
C ASP A 54 -9.79 -7.21 10.43
N ALA A 55 -10.43 -6.95 9.28
CA ALA A 55 -10.16 -7.68 8.05
C ALA A 55 -8.72 -7.47 7.55
N LEU A 56 -8.23 -6.23 7.56
CA LEU A 56 -6.86 -5.93 7.14
C LEU A 56 -5.81 -6.42 8.12
N ALA A 57 -6.10 -6.41 9.42
CA ALA A 57 -5.21 -6.97 10.44
C ALA A 57 -5.03 -8.46 10.23
N LYS A 58 -6.10 -9.18 9.89
CA LYS A 58 -6.05 -10.59 9.51
C LYS A 58 -5.17 -10.82 8.29
N ILE A 59 -5.38 -10.05 7.20
CA ILE A 59 -4.55 -10.18 5.98
C ILE A 59 -3.08 -9.88 6.28
N TYR A 60 -2.79 -8.81 7.04
CA TYR A 60 -1.42 -8.46 7.42
C TYR A 60 -0.74 -9.60 8.21
N ALA A 61 -1.48 -10.25 9.10
CA ALA A 61 -0.97 -11.38 9.87
C ALA A 61 -0.78 -12.65 9.02
N GLU A 62 -1.75 -12.99 8.16
CA GLU A 62 -1.67 -14.13 7.24
C GLU A 62 -0.52 -14.00 6.24
N GLU A 63 -0.25 -12.77 5.79
CA GLU A 63 0.89 -12.48 4.93
C GLU A 63 2.20 -12.30 5.68
N GLU A 64 2.21 -12.38 7.01
CA GLU A 64 3.41 -12.11 7.83
C GLU A 64 4.11 -10.82 7.41
N ALA A 65 3.30 -9.80 7.08
CA ALA A 65 3.80 -8.60 6.46
C ALA A 65 4.66 -7.81 7.46
N VAL A 66 5.69 -7.15 6.95
CA VAL A 66 6.61 -6.33 7.76
C VAL A 66 6.43 -4.84 7.53
N LEU A 67 5.71 -4.47 6.47
CA LEU A 67 5.48 -3.09 6.05
C LEU A 67 4.13 -2.96 5.35
N ILE A 68 3.49 -1.81 5.55
CA ILE A 68 2.33 -1.38 4.80
C ILE A 68 2.75 -0.25 3.86
N VAL A 69 2.43 -0.38 2.58
CA VAL A 69 2.50 0.69 1.59
C VAL A 69 1.07 1.15 1.29
N CYS A 70 0.77 2.42 1.48
CA CYS A 70 -0.54 2.97 1.17
C CYS A 70 -0.43 3.92 -0.01
N GLY A 71 -1.19 3.67 -1.08
CA GLY A 71 -1.36 4.61 -2.17
C GLY A 71 -1.95 5.92 -1.66
N LEU A 72 -1.53 7.03 -2.27
CA LEU A 72 -2.12 8.35 -2.06
C LEU A 72 -2.59 8.90 -3.39
N PRO A 73 -3.89 9.27 -3.49
CA PRO A 73 -4.39 9.93 -4.67
C PRO A 73 -3.74 11.32 -4.77
N CYS A 74 -3.18 11.61 -5.94
CA CYS A 74 -2.58 12.90 -6.24
C CYS A 74 -3.55 13.75 -7.06
N ASN A 75 -3.62 15.04 -6.75
CA ASN A 75 -4.29 15.97 -7.65
C ASN A 75 -3.42 16.18 -8.90
N MET A 76 -4.05 16.47 -10.04
CA MET A 76 -3.36 16.74 -11.31
C MET A 76 -2.36 17.90 -11.27
N ASP A 77 -2.47 18.80 -10.28
CA ASP A 77 -1.55 19.92 -10.04
C ASP A 77 -0.44 19.60 -9.02
N GLY A 78 -0.36 18.36 -8.53
CA GLY A 78 0.61 17.92 -7.53
C GLY A 78 0.27 18.34 -6.09
N SER A 79 -0.86 19.01 -5.86
CA SER A 79 -1.32 19.37 -4.52
C SER A 79 -1.93 18.16 -3.78
N LYS A 80 -1.81 18.14 -2.45
CA LYS A 80 -2.45 17.11 -1.61
C LYS A 80 -3.92 17.49 -1.38
N GLY A 81 -4.81 16.92 -2.17
CA GLY A 81 -6.25 17.17 -2.07
C GLY A 81 -6.88 16.64 -0.76
N PRO A 82 -8.15 17.01 -0.49
CA PRO A 82 -8.89 16.50 0.66
C PRO A 82 -8.92 14.97 0.74
N GLN A 83 -8.91 14.28 -0.39
CA GLN A 83 -8.88 12.82 -0.48
C GLN A 83 -7.56 12.23 0.03
N ALA A 84 -6.41 12.77 -0.38
CA ALA A 84 -5.10 12.35 0.12
C ALA A 84 -5.00 12.47 1.64
N ARG A 85 -5.57 13.54 2.21
CA ARG A 85 -5.65 13.73 3.67
C ARG A 85 -6.54 12.69 4.34
N LYS A 86 -7.70 12.36 3.75
CA LYS A 86 -8.59 11.30 4.27
C LYS A 86 -7.87 9.96 4.30
N VAL A 87 -7.24 9.56 3.19
CA VAL A 87 -6.51 8.30 3.07
C VAL A 87 -5.36 8.24 4.06
N ARG A 88 -4.54 9.30 4.14
CA ARG A 88 -3.44 9.41 5.11
C ARG A 88 -3.90 9.23 6.56
N ASN A 89 -4.95 9.96 6.95
CA ASN A 89 -5.50 9.87 8.31
C ASN A 89 -6.08 8.49 8.59
N TRP A 90 -6.72 7.87 7.60
CA TRP A 90 -7.30 6.54 7.73
C TRP A 90 -6.21 5.47 7.90
N ALA A 91 -5.18 5.47 7.05
CA ALA A 91 -4.08 4.52 7.10
C ALA A 91 -3.23 4.67 8.37
N ALA A 92 -2.97 5.91 8.81
CA ALA A 92 -2.29 6.15 10.08
C ALA A 92 -3.06 5.60 11.28
N ARG A 93 -4.40 5.70 11.26
CA ARG A 93 -5.26 5.10 12.29
C ARG A 93 -5.22 3.57 12.23
N PHE A 94 -5.16 2.99 11.03
CA PHE A 94 -5.02 1.55 10.86
C PHE A 94 -3.68 1.04 11.41
N SER A 95 -2.55 1.62 11.00
CA SER A 95 -1.21 1.26 11.52
C SER A 95 -1.16 1.36 13.04
N ARG A 96 -1.74 2.42 13.63
CA ARG A 96 -1.85 2.55 15.10
C ARG A 96 -2.69 1.44 15.73
N ALA A 97 -3.83 1.09 15.14
CA ALA A 97 -4.67 0.00 15.64
C ALA A 97 -3.92 -1.33 15.57
N LEU A 98 -3.22 -1.59 14.47
CA LEU A 98 -2.45 -2.81 14.28
C LEU A 98 -1.26 -2.91 15.26
N ARG A 99 -0.58 -1.80 15.53
CA ARG A 99 0.44 -1.72 16.59
C ARG A 99 -0.13 -2.13 17.94
N ASN A 100 -1.31 -1.64 18.30
CA ASN A 100 -1.94 -1.98 19.58
C ASN A 100 -2.30 -3.47 19.66
N ILE A 101 -2.70 -4.09 18.55
CA ILE A 101 -3.01 -5.52 18.47
C ILE A 101 -1.74 -6.37 18.57
N ARG A 102 -0.66 -5.96 17.87
CA ARG A 102 0.59 -6.73 17.77
C ARG A 102 1.57 -6.49 18.94
N GLY A 103 1.44 -5.38 19.65
CA GLY A 103 2.42 -4.97 20.66
C GLY A 103 3.76 -4.50 20.07
N ALA A 104 3.85 -4.30 18.76
CA ALA A 104 5.07 -3.91 18.05
C ALA A 104 4.78 -2.86 16.98
N GLU A 105 5.80 -2.07 16.62
CA GLU A 105 5.68 -1.05 15.59
C GLU A 105 5.24 -1.64 14.23
N VAL A 106 4.39 -0.92 13.52
CA VAL A 106 3.88 -1.28 12.20
C VAL A 106 4.31 -0.20 11.22
N PRO A 107 5.42 -0.42 10.49
CA PRO A 107 5.88 0.52 9.48
C PRO A 107 4.78 0.80 8.44
N LEU A 108 4.58 2.07 8.16
CA LEU A 108 3.63 2.56 7.16
C LEU A 108 4.32 3.59 6.28
N VAL A 109 4.40 3.29 4.99
CA VAL A 109 4.90 4.21 3.95
C VAL A 109 3.73 4.67 3.10
N PHE A 110 3.76 5.94 2.71
CA PHE A 110 2.83 6.50 1.76
C PHE A 110 3.50 6.60 0.39
N TRP A 111 2.87 6.03 -0.63
CA TRP A 111 3.35 6.08 -2.00
C TRP A 111 2.52 7.04 -2.83
N ASP A 112 3.20 7.95 -3.51
CA ASP A 112 2.59 8.95 -4.39
C ASP A 112 2.38 8.29 -5.76
N GLU A 113 1.12 8.19 -6.20
CA GLU A 113 0.68 7.50 -7.42
C GLU A 113 1.03 8.27 -8.70
N ARG A 114 2.19 8.92 -8.76
CA ARG A 114 2.62 9.75 -9.89
C ARG A 114 3.01 8.97 -11.15
N LEU A 115 2.89 7.64 -11.15
CA LEU A 115 2.74 6.90 -12.39
C LEU A 115 1.52 7.45 -13.12
N SER A 116 1.62 7.64 -14.43
CA SER A 116 0.48 8.19 -15.16
C SER A 116 -0.74 7.30 -14.85
N SER A 117 -1.83 7.88 -14.31
CA SER A 117 -3.09 7.15 -14.11
C SER A 117 -3.43 6.35 -15.36
N PHE A 118 -3.07 6.91 -16.52
CA PHE A 118 -3.13 6.28 -17.82
C PHE A 118 -2.40 4.93 -17.94
N ASP A 119 -1.13 4.81 -17.51
CA ASP A 119 -0.41 3.52 -17.56
C ASP A 119 -0.99 2.51 -16.58
N ALA A 120 -1.40 2.95 -15.38
CA ALA A 120 -2.06 2.10 -14.40
C ALA A 120 -3.43 1.61 -14.92
N ASP A 121 -4.23 2.51 -15.47
CA ASP A 121 -5.55 2.24 -16.04
C ASP A 121 -5.44 1.32 -17.27
N GLN A 122 -4.45 1.53 -18.14
CA GLN A 122 -4.18 0.62 -19.26
C GLN A 122 -3.71 -0.76 -18.79
N TRP A 123 -2.86 -0.83 -17.76
CA TRP A 123 -2.40 -2.10 -17.22
C TRP A 123 -3.53 -2.87 -16.52
N ILE A 124 -4.38 -2.16 -15.77
CA ILE A 124 -5.60 -2.70 -15.15
C ILE A 124 -6.59 -3.15 -16.25
N ALA A 125 -6.79 -2.35 -17.30
CA ALA A 125 -7.66 -2.70 -18.42
C ALA A 125 -7.14 -3.92 -19.19
N ALA A 126 -5.82 -4.02 -19.39
CA ALA A 126 -5.18 -5.16 -20.05
C ALA A 126 -5.29 -6.47 -19.23
N GLN A 127 -5.42 -6.38 -17.90
CA GLN A 127 -5.66 -7.54 -17.03
C GLN A 127 -7.10 -8.07 -17.12
N GLY A 128 -8.04 -7.32 -17.71
CA GLY A 128 -9.43 -7.72 -17.82
C GLY A 128 -10.11 -7.94 -16.46
N SER A 129 -11.07 -8.87 -16.39
CA SER A 129 -11.74 -9.22 -15.13
C SER A 129 -10.83 -10.13 -14.29
N HIS A 130 -10.06 -9.54 -13.37
CA HIS A 130 -9.25 -10.30 -12.43
C HIS A 130 -10.13 -10.83 -11.27
N PRO A 131 -10.01 -12.11 -10.85
CA PRO A 131 -10.84 -12.68 -9.79
C PRO A 131 -10.79 -11.92 -8.46
N ALA A 132 -9.66 -11.28 -8.15
CA ALA A 132 -9.48 -10.48 -6.93
C ALA A 132 -10.14 -9.08 -6.98
N GLY A 133 -10.63 -8.65 -8.15
CA GLY A 133 -11.22 -7.33 -8.40
C GLY A 133 -10.20 -6.26 -8.82
N GLN A 134 -10.70 -5.21 -9.45
CA GLN A 134 -9.89 -4.11 -10.02
C GLN A 134 -9.10 -3.34 -8.95
N ASP A 135 -9.68 -3.06 -7.79
CA ASP A 135 -8.97 -2.30 -6.74
C ASP A 135 -7.77 -3.10 -6.20
N ALA A 136 -7.89 -4.44 -6.11
CA ALA A 136 -6.74 -5.29 -5.75
C ALA A 136 -5.62 -5.24 -6.80
N VAL A 137 -5.96 -5.10 -8.09
CA VAL A 137 -4.97 -4.89 -9.17
C VAL A 137 -4.34 -3.51 -9.03
N ALA A 138 -5.11 -2.47 -8.72
CA ALA A 138 -4.57 -1.13 -8.45
C ALA A 138 -3.57 -1.15 -7.27
N ALA A 139 -3.90 -1.82 -6.17
CA ALA A 139 -2.98 -2.02 -5.05
C ALA A 139 -1.69 -2.76 -5.47
N ALA A 140 -1.77 -3.71 -6.41
CA ALA A 140 -0.60 -4.40 -6.95
C ALA A 140 0.27 -3.47 -7.81
N VAL A 141 -0.34 -2.56 -8.59
CA VAL A 141 0.38 -1.53 -9.36
C VAL A 141 1.12 -0.58 -8.41
N ILE A 142 0.47 -0.12 -7.33
CA ILE A 142 1.08 0.71 -6.29
C ILE A 142 2.31 0.01 -5.70
N LEU A 143 2.17 -1.26 -5.31
CA LEU A 143 3.28 -2.00 -4.70
C LEU A 143 4.45 -2.22 -5.67
N ARG A 144 4.15 -2.55 -6.93
CA ARG A 144 5.17 -2.76 -7.96
C ARG A 144 5.96 -1.47 -8.20
N SER A 145 5.25 -0.35 -8.38
CA SER A 145 5.86 0.97 -8.53
C SER A 145 6.80 1.33 -7.38
N TYR A 146 6.35 1.09 -6.15
CA TYR A 146 7.16 1.32 -4.96
C TYR A 146 8.45 0.49 -4.99
N LEU A 147 8.34 -0.81 -5.27
CA LEU A 147 9.48 -1.73 -5.32
C LEU A 147 10.46 -1.39 -6.44
N ASP A 148 9.98 -0.95 -7.61
CA ASP A 148 10.84 -0.60 -8.73
C ASP A 148 11.72 0.62 -8.43
N VAL A 149 11.18 1.62 -7.71
CA VAL A 149 11.98 2.76 -7.24
C VAL A 149 12.96 2.34 -6.16
N GLN A 150 12.58 1.46 -5.23
CA GLN A 150 13.51 0.95 -4.22
C GLN A 150 14.68 0.17 -4.84
N ARG A 151 14.45 -0.54 -5.95
CA ARG A 151 15.51 -1.25 -6.69
C ARG A 151 16.41 -0.31 -7.49
N SER A 152 15.82 0.72 -8.10
CA SER A 152 16.56 1.70 -8.92
C SER A 152 17.37 2.70 -8.09
N GLY A 153 17.07 2.80 -6.79
CA GLY A 153 17.81 3.60 -5.82
C GLY A 153 18.94 2.86 -5.11
N GLN A 154 19.25 1.61 -5.51
CA GLN A 154 20.43 0.85 -5.07
C GLN A 154 21.58 0.95 -6.08
#